data_AF-A0A415HVJ3-F1
#
_entry.id   AF-A0A415HVJ3-F1
#
_cell.length_a   1.000
_cell.length_b   1.000
_cell.length_c   1.000
_cell.angle_alpha   90.00
_cell.angle_beta   90.00
_cell.angle_gamma   90.00
#
_symmetry.space_group_name_H-M   'P 1'
#
loop_
_entity.id
_entity.type
_entity.pdbx_description
1 polymer ?
#
loop_
_entity_poly.entity_id
_entity_poly.type
_entity_poly.pdbx_seq_one_letter_code
_entity_poly.pdbx_strand_id
1 'polypeptide(L)'
;MIDLTNTCVLVRTKEENEMILKEAEKQGFHWYYEDHCKPLQEQHFPDILKFCKDKDIIHRAFINSNYAFYEASELLGTKEMTVREFAERIADAGNCYERECSECVFSKVNTKCSIHLCNIYNWKGNIDELFEIVKSGRATVPTPEEKAVEDIEKFIENPDRAALNDEFVESLKLVVEKLKEVK
;
A
#
# COMPACT_ATOMS: atom_id res chain seq x y z
N MET A 1 4.34 8.01 5.83
CA MET A 1 3.58 8.38 7.04
C MET A 1 2.26 8.97 6.57
N ILE A 2 1.14 8.39 6.98
CA ILE A 2 -0.19 8.80 6.53
C ILE A 2 -0.59 10.05 7.32
N ASP A 3 -0.92 11.17 6.67
CA ASP A 3 -1.44 12.34 7.41
C ASP A 3 -2.93 12.13 7.73
N LEU A 4 -3.23 11.97 9.03
CA LEU A 4 -4.60 11.76 9.49
C LEU A 4 -5.34 13.09 9.78
N THR A 5 -4.66 14.24 9.71
CA THR A 5 -5.25 15.53 10.07
C THR A 5 -6.45 15.90 9.18
N ASN A 6 -7.59 16.23 9.81
CA ASN A 6 -8.85 16.54 9.11
C ASN A 6 -9.35 15.42 8.19
N THR A 7 -9.19 14.17 8.63
CA THR A 7 -9.69 13.00 7.91
C THR A 7 -10.77 12.26 8.71
N CYS A 8 -11.67 11.59 8.00
CA CYS A 8 -12.58 10.58 8.50
C CYS A 8 -12.17 9.24 7.90
N VAL A 9 -12.02 8.22 8.74
CA VAL A 9 -11.58 6.88 8.35
C VAL A 9 -12.65 5.87 8.71
N LEU A 10 -13.15 5.15 7.71
CA LEU A 10 -14.01 3.98 7.91
C LEU A 10 -13.14 2.78 8.28
N VAL A 11 -13.28 2.31 9.52
CA VAL A 11 -12.65 1.07 10.02
C VAL A 11 -13.69 -0.04 10.03
N ARG A 12 -13.44 -1.13 9.32
CA ARG A 12 -14.35 -2.28 9.20
C ARG A 12 -13.98 -3.42 10.13
N THR A 13 -12.72 -3.51 10.55
CA THR A 13 -12.23 -4.56 11.45
C THR A 13 -11.49 -3.99 12.65
N LYS A 14 -11.31 -4.84 13.67
CA LYS A 14 -10.53 -4.50 14.85
C LYS A 14 -9.06 -4.29 14.51
N GLU A 15 -8.54 -5.09 13.58
CA GLU A 15 -7.16 -5.02 13.11
C GLU A 15 -6.89 -3.70 12.39
N GLU A 16 -7.79 -3.26 11.50
CA GLU A 16 -7.71 -1.95 10.84
C GLU A 16 -7.69 -0.82 11.87
N ASN A 17 -8.59 -0.88 12.85
CA ASN A 17 -8.66 0.11 13.93
C ASN A 17 -7.35 0.18 14.74
N GLU A 18 -6.80 -0.98 15.15
CA GLU A 18 -5.53 -1.03 15.86
C GLU A 18 -4.35 -0.46 15.04
N MET A 19 -4.30 -0.72 13.73
CA MET A 19 -3.26 -0.19 12.86
C MET A 19 -3.38 1.33 12.66
N ILE A 20 -4.60 1.83 12.43
CA ILE A 20 -4.85 3.27 12.29
C ILE A 20 -4.54 4.01 13.59
N LEU A 21 -4.94 3.48 14.75
CA LEU A 21 -4.66 4.10 16.04
C LEU A 21 -3.16 4.14 16.37
N LYS A 22 -2.39 3.11 15.99
CA LYS A 22 -0.91 3.14 16.11
C LYS A 22 -0.29 4.24 15.26
N GLU A 23 -0.82 4.49 14.06
CA GLU A 23 -0.33 5.58 13.21
C GLU A 23 -0.76 6.96 13.72
N ALA A 24 -1.96 7.04 14.31
CA ALA A 24 -2.47 8.24 14.96
C ALA A 24 -1.66 8.62 16.21
N GLU A 25 -1.27 7.63 17.03
CA GLU A 25 -0.43 7.82 18.21
C GLU A 25 0.92 8.46 17.85
N LYS A 26 1.57 7.99 16.77
CA LYS A 26 2.83 8.59 16.25
C LYS A 26 2.67 10.06 15.86
N GLN A 27 1.46 10.49 15.50
CA GLN A 27 1.12 11.85 15.08
C GLN A 27 0.56 12.71 16.23
N GLY A 28 0.52 12.18 17.46
CA GLY A 28 0.08 12.86 18.66
C GLY A 28 -1.45 12.90 18.85
N PHE A 29 -2.20 12.08 18.12
CA PHE A 29 -3.65 12.00 18.31
C PHE A 29 -4.01 11.17 19.56
N HIS A 30 -5.17 11.49 20.14
CA HIS A 30 -5.73 10.83 21.32
C HIS A 30 -7.26 10.92 21.29
N TRP A 31 -7.96 10.04 22.00
CA TRP A 31 -9.42 10.11 22.04
C TRP A 31 -9.89 11.39 22.71
N TYR A 32 -11.03 11.91 22.24
CA TYR A 32 -11.68 13.05 22.89
C TYR A 32 -12.00 12.70 24.35
N TYR A 33 -11.40 13.43 25.29
CA TYR A 33 -11.41 13.21 26.75
C TYR A 33 -10.54 12.05 27.31
N GLU A 34 -9.65 11.45 26.54
CA GLU A 34 -8.71 10.44 27.05
C GLU A 34 -7.27 10.75 26.62
N ASP A 35 -6.29 10.50 27.50
CA ASP A 35 -4.87 10.74 27.21
C ASP A 35 -4.21 9.59 26.40
N HIS A 36 -5.00 8.72 25.76
CA HIS A 36 -4.48 7.56 25.05
C HIS A 36 -5.12 7.33 23.69
N CYS A 37 -4.39 6.60 22.84
CA CYS A 37 -4.80 6.23 21.49
C CYS A 37 -4.92 4.71 21.34
N LYS A 38 -5.53 4.04 22.33
CA LYS A 38 -5.74 2.58 22.33
C LYS A 38 -7.19 2.24 21.92
N PRO A 39 -7.45 1.05 21.35
CA PRO A 39 -8.81 0.64 21.02
C PRO A 39 -9.75 0.73 22.22
N LEU A 40 -10.96 1.27 22.00
CA LEU A 40 -11.99 1.34 23.03
C LEU A 40 -12.52 -0.08 23.32
N GLN A 41 -12.87 -0.36 24.58
CA GLN A 41 -13.34 -1.69 24.99
C GLN A 41 -14.66 -2.10 24.31
N GLU A 42 -15.57 -1.16 24.09
CA GLU A 42 -16.90 -1.38 23.51
C GLU A 42 -17.07 -0.67 22.16
N GLN A 43 -16.12 -0.88 21.24
CA GLN A 43 -16.22 -0.37 19.88
C GLN A 43 -16.92 -1.39 18.97
N HIS A 44 -17.93 -0.94 18.23
CA HIS A 44 -18.61 -1.76 17.22
C HIS A 44 -18.02 -1.46 15.84
N PHE A 45 -17.86 -2.49 15.03
CA PHE A 45 -17.41 -2.35 13.65
C PHE A 45 -18.53 -2.69 12.67
N PRO A 46 -18.67 -1.96 11.54
CA PRO A 46 -17.81 -0.85 11.12
C PRO A 46 -18.01 0.43 11.95
N ASP A 47 -16.94 1.22 12.11
CA ASP A 47 -16.95 2.51 12.80
C ASP A 47 -16.32 3.60 11.92
N ILE A 48 -16.66 4.85 12.19
CA ILE A 48 -16.05 6.02 11.56
C ILE A 48 -15.26 6.77 12.62
N LEU A 49 -13.94 6.81 12.44
CA LEU A 49 -13.02 7.62 13.21
C LEU A 49 -12.84 8.97 12.53
N LYS A 50 -12.99 10.05 13.28
CA LYS A 50 -12.76 11.41 12.81
C LYS A 50 -11.55 11.98 13.54
N PHE A 51 -10.55 12.40 12.78
CA PHE A 51 -9.30 12.96 13.26
C PHE A 51 -9.30 14.47 13.08
N CYS A 52 -9.44 15.20 14.18
CA CYS A 52 -9.59 16.65 14.19
C CYS A 52 -8.22 17.36 14.24
N LYS A 53 -8.18 18.62 13.79
CA LYS A 53 -6.94 19.42 13.72
C LYS A 53 -6.25 19.61 15.07
N ASP A 54 -7.04 19.66 16.13
CA ASP A 54 -6.68 19.75 17.55
C ASP A 54 -6.19 18.42 18.15
N LYS A 55 -5.99 17.38 17.32
CA LYS A 55 -5.48 16.06 17.70
C LYS A 55 -6.46 15.17 18.46
N ASP A 56 -7.74 15.57 18.50
CA ASP A 56 -8.81 14.74 19.02
C ASP A 56 -9.27 13.69 18.00
N ILE A 57 -9.50 12.47 18.48
CA ILE A 57 -10.17 11.39 17.76
C ILE A 57 -11.60 11.26 18.28
N ILE A 58 -12.56 11.27 17.36
CA ILE A 58 -13.98 11.07 17.66
C ILE A 58 -14.45 9.83 16.90
N HIS A 59 -14.99 8.84 17.61
CA HIS A 59 -15.60 7.65 16.99
C HIS A 59 -17.12 7.82 16.81
N ARG A 60 -17.75 6.94 16.02
CA ARG A 60 -19.17 7.06 15.63
C ARG A 60 -19.50 8.42 15.03
N ALA A 61 -18.52 9.01 14.33
CA ALA A 61 -18.63 10.35 13.82
C ALA A 61 -19.51 10.40 12.56
N PHE A 62 -20.20 11.53 12.36
CA PHE A 62 -20.85 11.83 11.10
C PHE A 62 -19.85 12.36 10.08
N ILE A 63 -20.03 11.96 8.82
CA ILE A 63 -19.23 12.47 7.70
C ILE A 63 -19.62 13.92 7.45
N ASN A 64 -18.63 14.81 7.44
CA ASN A 64 -18.79 16.23 7.11
C ASN A 64 -17.95 16.53 5.86
N SER A 65 -18.47 17.34 4.94
CA SER A 65 -17.78 17.74 3.70
C SER A 65 -16.43 18.42 3.91
N ASN A 66 -16.16 18.92 5.12
CA ASN A 66 -14.89 19.57 5.46
C ASN A 66 -13.76 18.58 5.79
N TYR A 67 -14.02 17.28 5.81
CA TYR A 67 -13.04 16.23 6.11
C TYR A 67 -12.88 15.33 4.89
N ALA A 68 -11.63 14.96 4.59
CA ALA A 68 -11.39 13.91 3.61
C ALA A 68 -11.91 12.57 4.17
N PHE A 69 -12.44 11.70 3.33
CA PHE A 69 -13.01 10.42 3.75
C PHE A 69 -12.28 9.27 3.04
N TYR A 70 -11.78 8.32 3.83
CA TYR A 70 -11.02 7.18 3.34
C TYR A 70 -11.49 5.88 4.02
N GLU A 71 -11.32 4.75 3.34
CA GLU A 71 -11.34 3.45 4.03
C GLU A 71 -9.98 3.20 4.71
N ALA A 72 -9.99 2.55 5.88
CA ALA A 72 -8.75 2.20 6.56
C ALA A 72 -7.83 1.33 5.67
N SER A 73 -8.43 0.41 4.90
CA SER A 73 -7.70 -0.43 3.95
C SER A 73 -6.97 0.35 2.85
N GLU A 74 -7.52 1.50 2.43
CA GLU A 74 -6.88 2.39 1.44
C GLU A 74 -5.66 3.06 2.06
N LEU A 75 -5.81 3.61 3.26
CA LEU A 75 -4.71 4.28 3.96
C LEU A 75 -3.60 3.31 4.33
N LEU A 76 -3.95 2.10 4.77
CA LEU A 76 -3.00 1.06 5.17
C LEU A 76 -2.40 0.30 3.98
N GLY A 77 -2.87 0.53 2.75
CA GLY A 77 -2.43 -0.21 1.57
C GLY A 77 -2.82 -1.70 1.60
N THR A 78 -3.78 -2.07 2.45
CA THR A 78 -4.28 -3.46 2.59
C THR A 78 -5.53 -3.71 1.76
N LYS A 79 -6.05 -2.68 1.07
CA LYS A 79 -7.21 -2.82 0.18
C LYS A 79 -6.92 -3.87 -0.90
N GLU A 80 -7.73 -4.91 -0.89
CA GLU A 80 -7.66 -5.94 -1.92
C GLU A 80 -8.07 -5.37 -3.28
N MET A 81 -7.37 -5.84 -4.31
CA MET A 81 -7.70 -5.54 -5.69
C MET A 81 -9.07 -6.12 -6.04
N THR A 82 -9.89 -5.37 -6.75
CA THR A 82 -11.18 -5.86 -7.23
C THR A 82 -10.99 -6.93 -8.31
N VAL A 83 -11.98 -7.80 -8.49
CA VAL A 83 -11.98 -8.80 -9.57
C VAL A 83 -11.84 -8.16 -10.95
N ARG A 84 -12.41 -6.96 -11.15
CA ARG A 84 -12.30 -6.20 -12.40
C ARG A 84 -10.86 -5.75 -12.64
N GLU A 85 -10.25 -5.07 -11.67
CA GLU A 85 -8.86 -4.63 -11.77
C GLU A 85 -7.91 -5.81 -12.00
N PHE A 86 -8.15 -6.94 -11.32
CA PHE A 86 -7.39 -8.16 -11.53
C PHE A 86 -7.53 -8.66 -12.97
N ALA A 87 -8.75 -8.73 -13.52
CA ALA A 87 -8.99 -9.20 -14.88
C ALA A 87 -8.37 -8.27 -15.94
N GLU A 88 -8.44 -6.95 -15.73
CA GLU A 88 -7.83 -5.95 -16.62
C GLU A 88 -6.30 -6.08 -16.62
N ARG A 89 -5.67 -6.19 -15.44
CA ARG A 89 -4.21 -6.40 -15.34
C ARG A 89 -3.74 -7.70 -15.99
N ILE A 90 -4.50 -8.79 -15.83
CA ILE A 90 -4.22 -10.06 -16.51
C ILE A 90 -4.35 -9.90 -18.03
N ALA A 91 -5.35 -9.18 -18.52
CA ALA A 91 -5.50 -8.93 -19.96
C ALA A 91 -4.33 -8.12 -20.52
N ASP A 92 -3.91 -7.07 -19.80
CA ASP A 92 -2.80 -6.21 -20.20
C ASP A 92 -1.46 -6.96 -20.21
N ALA A 93 -1.16 -7.69 -19.14
CA ALA A 93 0.08 -8.45 -19.03
C ALA A 93 0.08 -9.76 -19.84
N GLY A 94 -1.11 -10.25 -20.22
CA GLY A 94 -1.31 -11.41 -21.10
C GLY A 94 -1.14 -11.10 -22.58
N ASN A 95 -0.98 -9.83 -22.98
CA ASN A 95 -0.75 -9.44 -24.37
C ASN A 95 0.71 -9.73 -24.81
N CYS A 96 1.09 -11.01 -24.79
CA CYS A 96 2.41 -11.47 -25.19
C CYS A 96 2.63 -11.48 -26.71
N TYR A 97 1.62 -11.16 -27.53
CA TYR A 97 1.71 -11.22 -28.99
C TYR A 97 2.73 -10.25 -29.59
N GLU A 98 3.04 -9.18 -28.86
CA GLU A 98 3.96 -8.12 -29.30
C GLU A 98 5.32 -8.16 -28.60
N ARG A 99 5.56 -9.12 -27.70
CA ARG A 99 6.75 -9.14 -26.81
C ARG A 99 7.42 -10.50 -26.76
N GLU A 100 8.73 -10.52 -26.52
CA GLU A 100 9.42 -11.78 -26.28
C GLU A 100 8.98 -12.39 -24.94
N CYS A 101 8.80 -13.73 -24.91
CA CYS A 101 8.48 -14.43 -23.66
C CYS A 101 9.58 -14.25 -22.60
N SER A 102 10.81 -13.95 -22.96
CA SER A 102 11.90 -13.60 -22.02
C SER A 102 11.60 -12.33 -21.22
N GLU A 103 10.87 -11.38 -21.80
CA GLU A 103 10.58 -10.07 -21.21
C GLU A 103 9.27 -10.05 -20.41
N CYS A 104 8.40 -11.04 -20.60
CA CYS A 104 7.10 -11.14 -19.92
C CYS A 104 7.26 -11.54 -18.45
N VAL A 105 6.57 -10.82 -17.55
CA VAL A 105 6.57 -11.12 -16.09
C VAL A 105 6.01 -12.50 -15.75
N PHE A 106 5.11 -13.04 -16.58
CA PHE A 106 4.52 -14.36 -16.36
C PHE A 106 5.31 -15.51 -16.97
N SER A 107 6.48 -15.23 -17.54
CA SER A 107 7.28 -16.25 -18.18
C SER A 107 7.98 -17.14 -17.18
N LYS A 108 8.13 -18.43 -17.51
CA LYS A 108 8.86 -19.40 -16.68
C LYS A 108 10.28 -18.97 -16.31
N VAL A 109 10.90 -18.07 -17.08
CA VAL A 109 12.26 -17.59 -16.79
C VAL A 109 12.27 -16.50 -15.71
N ASN A 110 11.12 -15.86 -15.47
CA ASN A 110 10.96 -14.73 -14.56
C ASN A 110 10.13 -15.10 -13.31
N THR A 111 9.42 -16.24 -13.37
CA THR A 111 8.64 -16.75 -12.23
C THR A 111 9.50 -17.61 -11.31
N LYS A 112 9.27 -17.48 -10.00
CA LYS A 112 9.87 -18.27 -8.92
C LYS A 112 9.59 -19.76 -9.08
N CYS A 113 8.37 -20.11 -9.52
CA CYS A 113 7.98 -21.50 -9.77
C CYS A 113 8.56 -22.08 -11.07
N SER A 114 9.29 -21.30 -11.88
CA SER A 114 9.81 -21.73 -13.19
C SER A 114 8.74 -22.27 -14.14
N ILE A 115 7.52 -21.73 -14.05
CA ILE A 115 6.35 -22.12 -14.84
C ILE A 115 5.70 -20.87 -15.46
N HIS A 116 5.10 -21.02 -16.65
CA HIS A 116 4.37 -19.94 -17.31
C HIS A 116 3.04 -19.66 -16.60
N LEU A 117 2.92 -18.49 -15.96
CA LEU A 117 1.70 -18.07 -15.26
C LEU A 117 0.67 -17.39 -16.18
N CYS A 118 1.03 -17.12 -17.44
CA CYS A 118 0.07 -16.68 -18.47
C CYS A 118 -0.90 -17.80 -18.88
N ASN A 119 -0.61 -19.05 -18.49
CA ASN A 119 -1.48 -20.19 -18.68
C ASN A 119 -2.27 -20.47 -17.40
N ILE A 120 -3.60 -20.30 -17.46
CA ILE A 120 -4.52 -20.50 -16.34
C ILE A 120 -4.44 -21.90 -15.70
N TYR A 121 -4.06 -22.92 -16.47
CA TYR A 121 -3.90 -24.28 -15.94
C TYR A 121 -2.76 -24.38 -14.91
N ASN A 122 -1.80 -23.45 -14.94
CA ASN A 122 -0.67 -23.41 -14.02
C ASN A 122 -0.94 -22.61 -12.75
N TRP A 123 -2.12 -21.98 -12.61
CA TRP A 123 -2.41 -21.14 -11.45
C TRP A 123 -2.57 -21.95 -10.16
N LYS A 124 -3.07 -23.19 -10.26
CA LYS A 124 -3.26 -24.05 -9.10
C LYS A 124 -1.91 -24.32 -8.42
N GLY A 125 -1.76 -23.87 -7.17
CA GLY A 125 -0.53 -23.96 -6.40
C GLY A 125 0.45 -22.79 -6.59
N ASN A 126 0.16 -21.84 -7.48
CA ASN A 126 0.99 -20.66 -7.75
C ASN A 126 0.19 -19.34 -7.65
N ILE A 127 -0.95 -19.36 -6.94
CA ILE A 127 -1.86 -18.21 -6.81
C ILE A 127 -1.17 -17.02 -6.15
N ASP A 128 -0.39 -17.24 -5.08
CA ASP A 128 0.26 -16.14 -4.37
C ASP A 128 1.26 -15.41 -5.26
N GLU A 129 2.06 -16.15 -6.03
CA GLU A 129 3.00 -15.56 -6.99
C GLU A 129 2.27 -14.79 -8.10
N LEU A 130 1.16 -15.34 -8.60
CA LEU A 130 0.30 -14.67 -9.58
C LEU A 130 -0.21 -13.33 -9.02
N PHE A 131 -0.70 -13.32 -7.77
CA PHE A 131 -1.17 -12.11 -7.12
C PHE A 131 -0.06 -11.08 -6.95
N GLU A 132 1.15 -11.49 -6.55
CA GLU A 132 2.29 -10.57 -6.43
C GLU A 132 2.67 -9.92 -7.78
N ILE A 133 2.71 -10.71 -8.86
CA ILE A 133 2.99 -10.19 -10.21
C ILE A 133 1.87 -9.23 -10.64
N VAL A 134 0.61 -9.62 -10.47
CA VAL A 134 -0.54 -8.77 -10.83
C VAL A 134 -0.56 -7.49 -10.01
N LYS A 135 -0.28 -7.55 -8.69
CA LYS A 135 -0.17 -6.37 -7.81
C LYS A 135 0.90 -5.39 -8.25
N SER A 136 2.01 -5.86 -8.82
CA SER A 136 3.04 -4.97 -9.39
C SER A 136 2.53 -4.09 -10.52
N GLY A 137 1.48 -4.53 -11.23
CA GLY A 137 0.90 -3.80 -12.37
C GLY A 137 1.81 -3.74 -13.60
N ARG A 138 2.91 -4.50 -13.62
CA ARG A 138 3.87 -4.51 -14.72
C ARG A 138 3.58 -5.65 -15.68
N ALA A 139 3.74 -5.39 -16.97
CA ALA A 139 3.64 -6.41 -18.01
C ALA A 139 5.02 -6.95 -18.45
N THR A 140 6.09 -6.19 -18.20
CA THR A 140 7.49 -6.58 -18.48
C THR A 140 8.34 -6.64 -17.22
N VAL A 141 9.40 -7.44 -17.27
CA VAL A 141 10.42 -7.49 -16.23
C VAL A 141 11.03 -6.09 -16.04
N PRO A 142 11.23 -5.63 -14.80
CA PRO A 142 11.86 -4.34 -14.55
C PRO A 142 13.30 -4.33 -15.09
N THR A 143 13.68 -3.22 -15.68
CA THR A 143 15.09 -2.93 -15.99
C THR A 143 15.93 -2.88 -14.70
N PRO A 144 17.26 -3.06 -14.78
CA PRO A 144 18.14 -2.91 -13.62
C PRO A 144 17.97 -1.57 -12.90
N GLU A 145 17.77 -0.49 -13.65
CA GLU A 145 17.52 0.86 -13.14
C GLU A 145 16.17 0.94 -12.39
N GLU A 146 15.10 0.38 -12.96
CA GLU A 146 13.79 0.33 -12.29
C GLU A 146 13.83 -0.49 -11.00
N LYS A 147 14.56 -1.60 -11.02
CA LYS A 147 14.75 -2.43 -9.83
C LYS A 147 15.54 -1.70 -8.76
N ALA A 148 16.62 -1.00 -9.13
CA ALA A 148 17.40 -0.20 -8.18
C ALA A 148 16.56 0.92 -7.55
N VAL A 149 15.72 1.60 -8.34
CA VAL A 149 14.78 2.60 -7.83
C VAL A 149 13.81 1.98 -6.82
N GLU A 150 13.19 0.85 -7.16
CA GLU A 150 12.24 0.16 -6.27
C GLU A 150 12.89 -0.29 -4.95
N ASP A 151 14.13 -0.80 -5.02
CA ASP A 151 14.87 -1.22 -3.82
C ASP A 151 15.18 -0.02 -2.90
N ILE A 152 15.51 1.15 -3.47
CA ILE A 152 15.71 2.38 -2.71
C ILE A 152 14.39 2.89 -2.11
N GLU A 153 13.28 2.83 -2.86
CA GLU A 153 11.96 3.25 -2.35
C GLU A 153 11.50 2.42 -1.16
N LYS A 154 11.62 1.08 -1.25
CA LYS A 154 11.31 0.18 -0.12
C LYS A 154 12.17 0.49 1.10
N PHE A 155 13.42 0.88 0.89
CA PHE A 155 14.30 1.31 1.96
C PHE A 155 13.86 2.64 2.58
N ILE A 156 13.43 3.61 1.77
CA ILE A 156 12.90 4.91 2.23
C ILE A 156 11.60 4.76 3.03
N GLU A 157 10.76 3.78 2.70
CA GLU A 157 9.50 3.52 3.44
C GLU A 157 9.75 3.03 4.87
N ASN A 158 10.79 2.23 5.08
CA ASN A 158 11.15 1.71 6.40
C ASN A 158 12.67 1.75 6.63
N PRO A 159 13.26 2.96 6.74
CA PRO A 159 14.69 3.10 6.90
C PRO A 159 15.11 2.68 8.30
N ASP A 160 16.27 2.05 8.42
CA ASP A 160 16.88 1.84 9.72
C ASP A 160 17.34 3.19 10.31
N ARG A 161 16.45 3.79 11.11
CA ARG A 161 16.67 5.11 11.73
C ARG A 161 17.75 5.11 12.82
N ALA A 162 18.27 3.93 13.22
CA ALA A 162 19.44 3.87 14.08
C ALA A 162 20.74 4.20 13.32
N ALA A 163 20.75 3.96 12.01
CA ALA A 163 21.91 4.19 11.14
C ALA A 163 21.81 5.49 10.33
N LEU A 164 20.61 5.98 10.02
CA LEU A 164 20.39 7.11 9.11
C LEU A 164 19.46 8.17 9.70
N ASN A 165 19.81 9.44 9.51
CA ASN A 165 18.99 10.59 9.90
C ASN A 165 17.98 10.96 8.79
N ASP A 166 16.97 11.77 9.16
CA ASP A 166 15.90 12.16 8.23
C ASP A 166 16.42 12.95 7.01
N GLU A 167 17.50 13.72 7.16
CA GLU A 167 18.14 14.47 6.07
C GLU A 167 18.70 13.55 4.97
N PHE A 168 19.27 12.41 5.37
CA PHE A 168 19.78 11.42 4.41
C PHE A 168 18.63 10.74 3.65
N VAL A 169 17.51 10.44 4.34
CA VAL A 169 16.32 9.88 3.70
C VAL A 169 15.73 10.84 2.67
N GLU A 170 15.68 12.14 2.98
CA GLU A 170 15.25 13.17 2.01
C GLU A 170 16.21 13.28 0.82
N SER A 171 17.51 13.14 1.05
CA SER A 171 18.50 13.11 -0.04
C SER A 171 18.28 11.92 -0.99
N LEU A 172 17.95 10.74 -0.45
CA LEU A 172 17.63 9.56 -1.28
C LEU A 172 16.34 9.74 -2.08
N LYS A 173 15.31 10.38 -1.50
CA LYS A 173 14.06 10.70 -2.23
C LYS A 173 14.35 11.57 -3.45
N LEU A 174 15.15 12.63 -3.28
CA LEU A 174 15.53 13.51 -4.38
C LEU A 174 16.27 12.77 -5.50
N VAL A 175 17.17 11.85 -5.14
CA VAL A 175 17.89 11.00 -6.11
C VAL A 175 16.93 10.12 -6.88
N VAL A 176 15.97 9.48 -6.20
CA VAL A 176 14.92 8.65 -6.83
C VAL A 176 14.07 9.48 -7.80
N GLU A 177 13.64 10.68 -7.40
CA GLU A 177 12.88 11.58 -8.27
C GLU A 177 13.68 11.91 -9.54
N LYS A 178 14.97 12.25 -9.40
CA LYS A 178 15.85 12.52 -10.54
C LYS A 178 16.05 11.31 -11.44
N LEU A 179 16.19 10.12 -10.88
CA LEU A 179 16.33 8.88 -11.66
C LEU A 179 15.06 8.57 -12.46
N LYS A 180 13.88 8.94 -11.96
CA LYS A 180 12.61 8.79 -12.67
C LYS A 180 12.43 9.81 -13.80
N GLU A 181 12.99 11.01 -13.67
CA GLU A 181 12.95 12.08 -14.69
C GLU A 181 13.81 11.79 -15.93
N VAL A 182 14.82 10.91 -15.83
CA VAL A 182 15.74 10.58 -16.93
C VAL A 182 15.14 9.57 -17.94
N LYS A 183 13.88 9.17 -17.75
CA LYS A 183 13.15 8.27 -18.66
C LYS A 183 12.47 9.00 -19.81
#